data_AF-A0A3R7RQ46-F1
#
_entry.id   AF-A0A3R7RQ46-F1
#
_cell.length_a   1.000
_cell.length_b   1.000
_cell.length_c   1.000
_cell.angle_alpha   90.00
_cell.angle_beta   90.00
_cell.angle_gamma   90.00
#
_symmetry.space_group_name_H-M   'P 1'
#
loop_
_entity.id
_entity.type
_entity.pdbx_description
1 polymer ?
#
loop_
_entity_poly.entity_id
_entity_poly.type
_entity_poly.pdbx_seq_one_letter_code
_entity_poly.pdbx_strand_id
1 'polypeptide(L)'
;MTVRLGVVMDPVETINPKKDSTLAMMLAAARRDWSVFVITLDGLHVSDGQLQIRGHDIRIDTTITDWSSASDWYQLGPEETRSPSDFSVLLMRKDPPFNMEYIYATYLLEMAERSGTPVLNRPGSIRDANEKLFALRFPQCCPPHLVSRNPALLRAFHAEHQDVIYKPLDGMGGMSIFRAAPRDSNLSVIIETLTDGGRRQIMAQRYIPEIVDGDTRILLINGEPIPFGLARIPLAGESRGNLAAGGTGVSRALNDRDQWICEQIAPTLKEYGLYFVGIDVIGDYLTEINVTCPTCIRELDAQRDLDIADRYLDFITETLL
;
A
#
# COMPACT_ATOMS: atom_id res chain seq x y z
N MET A 1 9.03 -27.39 -11.74
CA MET A 1 8.07 -26.56 -12.50
C MET A 1 8.61 -25.14 -12.47
N THR A 2 8.67 -24.45 -13.61
CA THR A 2 9.10 -23.05 -13.64
C THR A 2 7.95 -22.19 -13.16
N VAL A 3 8.14 -21.45 -12.06
CA VAL A 3 7.12 -20.55 -11.54
C VAL A 3 6.99 -19.34 -12.47
N ARG A 4 5.74 -18.95 -12.77
CA ARG A 4 5.46 -17.72 -13.53
C ARG A 4 4.70 -16.72 -12.66
N LEU A 5 5.34 -15.60 -12.40
CA LEU A 5 4.82 -14.46 -11.65
C LEU A 5 4.24 -13.43 -12.62
N GLY A 6 2.93 -13.22 -12.58
CA GLY A 6 2.33 -12.06 -13.23
C GLY A 6 2.29 -10.86 -12.26
N VAL A 7 2.60 -9.67 -12.74
CA VAL A 7 2.62 -8.44 -11.92
C VAL A 7 1.77 -7.38 -12.60
N VAL A 8 0.61 -7.09 -12.03
CA VAL A 8 -0.24 -5.97 -12.46
C VAL A 8 0.28 -4.69 -11.84
N MET A 9 0.79 -3.76 -12.64
CA MET A 9 1.47 -2.56 -12.17
C MET A 9 1.26 -1.36 -13.11
N ASP A 10 1.73 -0.19 -12.69
CA ASP A 10 1.94 0.96 -13.58
C ASP A 10 3.00 0.64 -14.65
N PRO A 11 3.05 1.40 -15.76
CA PRO A 11 4.01 1.12 -16.83
C PRO A 11 5.45 1.06 -16.28
N VAL A 12 6.18 0.02 -16.64
CA VAL A 12 7.46 -0.33 -16.02
C VAL A 12 8.51 0.78 -16.17
N GLU A 13 8.44 1.56 -17.25
CA GLU A 13 9.29 2.71 -17.53
C GLU A 13 9.11 3.87 -16.55
N THR A 14 7.99 3.89 -15.80
CA THR A 14 7.67 4.96 -14.85
C THR A 14 8.24 4.71 -13.45
N ILE A 15 8.72 3.49 -13.18
CA ILE A 15 9.20 3.14 -11.85
C ILE A 15 10.52 3.84 -11.53
N ASN A 16 10.72 4.17 -10.25
CA ASN A 16 12.01 4.63 -9.76
C ASN A 16 12.77 3.45 -9.14
N PRO A 17 13.80 2.89 -9.82
CA PRO A 17 14.43 1.64 -9.39
C PRO A 17 15.06 1.70 -8.00
N LYS A 18 15.45 2.90 -7.56
CA LYS A 18 16.04 3.15 -6.25
C LYS A 18 15.08 2.91 -5.08
N LYS A 19 13.77 3.09 -5.30
CA LYS A 19 12.75 3.09 -4.24
C LYS A 19 11.65 2.04 -4.45
N ASP A 20 11.55 1.49 -5.65
CA ASP A 20 10.41 0.68 -6.03
C ASP A 20 10.43 -0.72 -5.37
N SER A 21 9.36 -1.02 -4.63
CA SER A 21 9.18 -2.29 -3.92
C SER A 21 8.68 -3.39 -4.86
N THR A 22 7.95 -3.05 -5.93
CA THR A 22 7.51 -4.01 -6.95
C THR A 22 8.72 -4.53 -7.73
N LEU A 23 9.67 -3.67 -8.06
CA LEU A 23 10.95 -4.07 -8.64
C LEU A 23 11.75 -4.97 -7.69
N ALA A 24 11.77 -4.69 -6.39
CA ALA A 24 12.44 -5.57 -5.42
C ALA A 24 11.85 -6.99 -5.46
N MET A 25 10.52 -7.12 -5.52
CA MET A 25 9.83 -8.41 -5.69
C MET A 25 10.16 -9.09 -7.03
N MET A 26 10.15 -8.34 -8.14
CA MET A 26 10.49 -8.91 -9.45
C MET A 26 11.95 -9.36 -9.54
N LEU A 27 12.88 -8.64 -8.91
CA LEU A 27 14.28 -9.04 -8.80
C LEU A 27 14.45 -10.31 -7.98
N ALA A 28 13.77 -10.39 -6.83
CA ALA A 28 13.77 -11.59 -6.00
C ALA A 28 13.23 -12.79 -6.79
N ALA A 29 12.20 -12.59 -7.63
CA ALA A 29 11.68 -13.62 -8.52
C ALA A 29 12.72 -14.03 -9.57
N ALA A 30 13.32 -13.06 -10.26
CA ALA A 30 14.33 -13.31 -11.29
C ALA A 30 15.56 -14.05 -10.75
N ARG A 31 16.03 -13.74 -9.53
CA ARG A 31 17.14 -14.46 -8.87
C ARG A 31 16.82 -15.92 -8.53
N ARG A 32 15.53 -16.28 -8.46
CA ARG A 32 15.03 -17.66 -8.26
C ARG A 32 14.73 -18.37 -9.58
N ASP A 33 15.13 -17.82 -10.72
CA ASP A 33 14.78 -18.31 -12.05
C ASP A 33 13.26 -18.36 -12.33
N TRP A 34 12.47 -17.53 -11.64
CA TRP A 34 11.05 -17.36 -11.97
C TRP A 34 10.91 -16.52 -13.23
N SER A 35 9.97 -16.88 -14.09
CA SER A 35 9.56 -16.00 -15.18
C SER A 35 8.64 -14.89 -14.63
N VAL A 36 8.92 -13.65 -15.04
CA VAL A 36 8.13 -12.48 -14.61
C VAL A 36 7.44 -11.89 -15.83
N PHE A 37 6.15 -11.61 -15.70
CA PHE A 37 5.31 -11.05 -16.75
C PHE A 37 4.62 -9.78 -16.22
N VAL A 38 4.86 -8.65 -16.85
CA VAL A 38 4.31 -7.36 -16.43
C VAL A 38 3.02 -7.05 -17.19
N ILE A 39 2.04 -6.54 -16.47
CA ILE A 39 0.67 -6.33 -16.94
C ILE A 39 0.23 -4.92 -16.53
N THR A 40 -0.14 -4.09 -17.49
CA THR A 40 -0.83 -2.82 -17.23
C THR A 40 -2.35 -3.05 -17.16
N LEU A 41 -3.11 -2.10 -16.61
CA LEU A 41 -4.56 -2.29 -16.43
C LEU A 41 -5.31 -2.56 -17.74
N ASP A 42 -4.90 -1.94 -18.86
CA ASP A 42 -5.49 -2.17 -20.19
C ASP A 42 -5.16 -3.56 -20.78
N GLY A 43 -4.22 -4.28 -20.16
CA GLY A 43 -3.92 -5.67 -20.46
C GLY A 43 -4.95 -6.65 -19.89
N LEU A 44 -5.69 -6.25 -18.84
CA LEU A 44 -6.76 -7.05 -18.26
C LEU A 44 -8.06 -6.85 -19.04
N HIS A 45 -8.56 -7.90 -19.68
CA HIS A 45 -9.79 -7.81 -20.46
C HIS A 45 -10.58 -9.11 -20.47
N VAL A 46 -11.88 -9.01 -20.70
CA VAL A 46 -12.76 -10.18 -20.83
C VAL A 46 -13.24 -10.27 -22.27
N SER A 47 -13.08 -11.44 -22.86
CA SER A 47 -13.63 -11.79 -24.17
C SER A 47 -14.43 -13.07 -24.02
N ASP A 48 -15.69 -13.06 -24.45
CA ASP A 48 -16.62 -14.20 -24.35
C ASP A 48 -16.69 -14.84 -22.95
N GLY A 49 -16.68 -13.99 -21.92
CA GLY A 49 -16.77 -14.41 -20.51
C GLY A 49 -15.47 -14.97 -19.92
N GLN A 50 -14.38 -14.99 -20.68
CA GLN A 50 -13.06 -15.44 -20.24
C GLN A 50 -12.14 -14.25 -19.99
N LEU A 51 -11.49 -14.21 -18.83
CA LEU A 51 -10.41 -13.28 -18.58
C LEU A 51 -9.21 -13.63 -19.46
N GLN A 52 -8.64 -12.62 -20.10
CA GLN A 52 -7.42 -12.67 -20.86
C GLN A 52 -6.46 -11.61 -20.31
N ILE A 53 -5.17 -11.95 -20.27
CA ILE A 53 -4.13 -11.11 -19.70
C ILE A 53 -3.11 -10.82 -20.80
N ARG A 54 -3.07 -9.58 -21.27
CA ARG A 54 -2.09 -9.09 -22.23
C ARG A 54 -0.96 -8.34 -21.51
N GLY A 55 0.27 -8.55 -21.94
CA GLY A 55 1.45 -7.94 -21.32
C GLY A 55 2.75 -8.45 -21.91
N HIS A 56 3.84 -8.34 -21.14
CA HIS A 56 5.19 -8.67 -21.60
C HIS A 56 5.94 -9.53 -20.60
N ASP A 57 6.66 -10.54 -21.07
CA ASP A 57 7.74 -11.11 -20.27
C ASP A 57 8.82 -10.04 -20.06
N ILE A 58 9.32 -9.92 -18.83
CA ILE A 58 10.38 -8.98 -18.48
C ILE A 58 11.64 -9.75 -18.07
N ARG A 59 12.78 -9.34 -18.63
CA ARG A 59 14.10 -9.72 -18.14
C ARG A 59 14.66 -8.55 -17.36
N ILE A 60 15.09 -8.81 -16.14
CA ILE A 60 15.68 -7.80 -15.25
C ILE A 60 17.15 -8.13 -15.08
N ASP A 61 18.02 -7.13 -15.17
CA ASP A 61 19.44 -7.31 -14.89
C ASP A 61 19.67 -7.50 -13.39
N THR A 62 19.93 -8.74 -13.00
CA THR A 62 20.18 -9.13 -11.60
C THR A 62 21.61 -8.80 -11.13
N THR A 63 22.48 -8.35 -12.03
CA THR A 63 23.87 -8.00 -11.72
C THR A 63 24.04 -6.56 -11.22
N ILE A 64 22.99 -5.73 -11.34
CA ILE A 64 22.99 -4.33 -10.88
C ILE A 64 23.07 -4.28 -9.36
N THR A 65 24.16 -3.69 -8.87
CA THR A 65 24.38 -3.43 -7.43
C THR A 65 24.10 -1.99 -7.04
N ASP A 66 24.23 -1.03 -7.96
CA ASP A 66 23.91 0.39 -7.72
C ASP A 66 22.66 0.82 -8.50
N TRP A 67 21.54 0.88 -7.78
CA TRP A 67 20.23 1.28 -8.31
C TRP A 67 20.04 2.79 -8.41
N SER A 68 21.03 3.60 -7.99
CA SER A 68 20.92 5.07 -8.01
C SER A 68 21.14 5.68 -9.40
N SER A 69 21.89 4.98 -10.26
CA SER A 69 22.20 5.40 -11.63
C SER A 69 21.81 4.35 -12.68
N ALA A 70 21.01 3.36 -12.29
CA ALA A 70 20.61 2.27 -13.17
C ALA A 70 19.74 2.78 -14.33
N SER A 71 20.31 2.77 -15.53
CA SER A 71 19.59 2.86 -16.81
C SER A 71 19.54 1.48 -17.45
N ASP A 72 18.55 1.24 -18.31
CA ASP A 72 18.45 -0.02 -19.08
C ASP A 72 18.43 -1.31 -18.23
N TRP A 73 17.88 -1.21 -17.02
CA TRP A 73 17.86 -2.30 -16.02
C TRP A 73 16.89 -3.45 -16.38
N TYR A 74 16.13 -3.31 -17.47
CA TYR A 74 15.19 -4.32 -17.95
C TYR A 74 15.11 -4.37 -19.47
N GLN A 75 14.61 -5.51 -19.97
CA GLN A 75 14.21 -5.70 -21.34
C GLN A 75 12.83 -6.36 -21.39
N LEU A 76 11.91 -5.78 -22.17
CA LEU A 76 10.62 -6.38 -22.45
C LEU A 76 10.70 -7.31 -23.65
N GLY A 77 10.04 -8.47 -23.53
CA GLY A 77 9.76 -9.36 -24.65
C GLY A 77 8.62 -8.84 -25.54
N PRO A 78 8.25 -9.61 -26.58
CA PRO A 78 7.06 -9.30 -27.38
C PRO A 78 5.81 -9.26 -26.49
N GLU A 79 4.82 -8.49 -26.93
CA GLU A 79 3.51 -8.51 -26.28
C GLU A 79 2.85 -9.86 -26.52
N GLU A 80 2.37 -10.51 -25.46
CA GLU A 80 1.68 -11.79 -25.51
C GLU A 80 0.35 -11.72 -24.76
N THR A 81 -0.61 -12.55 -25.16
CA THR A 81 -1.85 -12.76 -24.42
C THR A 81 -1.83 -14.15 -23.79
N ARG A 82 -2.14 -14.23 -22.49
CA ARG A 82 -2.11 -15.43 -21.68
C ARG A 82 -3.44 -15.64 -20.95
N SER A 83 -3.76 -16.90 -20.68
CA SER A 83 -4.82 -17.28 -19.76
C SER A 83 -4.35 -17.04 -18.31
N PRO A 84 -5.26 -16.75 -17.36
CA PRO A 84 -4.91 -16.73 -15.94
C PRO A 84 -4.18 -18.00 -15.48
N SER A 85 -4.60 -19.17 -15.98
CA SER A 85 -4.00 -20.48 -15.66
C SER A 85 -2.55 -20.64 -16.11
N ASP A 86 -2.03 -19.74 -16.95
CA ASP A 86 -0.63 -19.76 -17.37
C ASP A 86 0.31 -19.15 -16.32
N PHE A 87 -0.24 -18.55 -15.27
CA PHE A 87 0.48 -17.96 -14.14
C PHE A 87 0.39 -18.87 -12.93
N SER A 88 1.48 -18.99 -12.19
CA SER A 88 1.49 -19.62 -10.88
C SER A 88 0.86 -18.71 -9.82
N VAL A 89 1.08 -17.40 -9.97
CA VAL A 89 0.57 -16.36 -9.06
C VAL A 89 0.53 -15.01 -9.76
N LEU A 90 -0.46 -14.18 -9.40
CA LEU A 90 -0.57 -12.79 -9.81
C LEU A 90 -0.39 -11.85 -8.61
N LEU A 91 0.43 -10.80 -8.77
CA LEU A 91 0.54 -9.71 -7.80
C LEU A 91 -0.21 -8.49 -8.32
N MET A 92 -1.15 -7.97 -7.53
CA MET A 92 -1.77 -6.67 -7.78
C MET A 92 -0.91 -5.58 -7.11
N ARG A 93 -0.09 -4.91 -7.91
CA ARG A 93 0.90 -3.89 -7.51
C ARG A 93 0.69 -2.55 -8.22
N LYS A 94 -0.52 -2.33 -8.73
CA LYS A 94 -0.93 -1.04 -9.29
C LYS A 94 -1.01 -0.01 -8.15
N ASP A 95 -0.41 1.16 -8.36
CA ASP A 95 -0.52 2.26 -7.41
C ASP A 95 -1.97 2.80 -7.33
N PRO A 96 -2.41 3.29 -6.16
CA PRO A 96 -3.63 4.09 -6.06
C PRO A 96 -3.58 5.34 -6.98
N PRO A 97 -4.71 6.08 -7.16
CA PRO A 97 -5.89 6.12 -6.31
C PRO A 97 -6.78 4.88 -6.41
N PHE A 98 -7.44 4.54 -5.31
CA PHE A 98 -8.46 3.50 -5.27
C PHE A 98 -9.77 4.05 -5.86
N ASN A 99 -9.85 4.07 -7.19
CA ASN A 99 -10.99 4.55 -7.95
C ASN A 99 -11.79 3.40 -8.59
N MET A 100 -12.78 3.73 -9.43
CA MET A 100 -13.59 2.71 -10.10
C MET A 100 -12.78 1.80 -11.04
N GLU A 101 -11.74 2.30 -11.69
CA GLU A 101 -10.87 1.47 -12.54
C GLU A 101 -10.07 0.46 -11.70
N TYR A 102 -9.60 0.85 -10.52
CA TYR A 102 -8.99 -0.07 -9.56
C TYR A 102 -10.00 -1.16 -9.13
N ILE A 103 -11.25 -0.76 -8.85
CA ILE A 103 -12.32 -1.70 -8.50
C ILE A 103 -12.61 -2.66 -9.66
N TYR A 104 -12.72 -2.18 -10.90
CA TYR A 104 -12.94 -3.03 -12.06
C TYR A 104 -11.80 -4.03 -12.26
N ALA A 105 -10.54 -3.57 -12.12
CA ALA A 105 -9.38 -4.46 -12.15
C ALA A 105 -9.49 -5.56 -11.09
N THR A 106 -9.99 -5.26 -9.88
CA THR A 106 -10.18 -6.30 -8.86
C THR A 106 -11.28 -7.30 -9.23
N TYR A 107 -12.35 -6.91 -9.93
CA TYR A 107 -13.35 -7.88 -10.41
C TYR A 107 -12.77 -8.79 -11.49
N LEU A 108 -11.97 -8.23 -12.39
CA LEU A 108 -11.27 -9.02 -13.41
C LEU A 108 -10.31 -10.02 -12.74
N LEU A 109 -9.46 -9.56 -11.83
CA LEU A 109 -8.54 -10.43 -11.10
C LEU A 109 -9.24 -11.47 -10.21
N GLU A 110 -10.44 -11.17 -9.70
CA GLU A 110 -11.24 -12.17 -9.00
C GLU A 110 -11.69 -13.31 -9.94
N MET A 111 -11.83 -13.07 -11.24
CA MET A 111 -12.06 -14.14 -12.21
C MET A 111 -10.84 -15.08 -12.31
N ALA A 112 -9.61 -14.55 -12.21
CA ALA A 112 -8.40 -15.36 -12.12
C ALA A 112 -8.35 -16.18 -10.82
N GLU A 113 -8.70 -15.57 -9.68
CA GLU A 113 -8.79 -16.28 -8.39
C GLU A 113 -9.80 -17.44 -8.46
N ARG A 114 -10.98 -17.19 -9.03
CA ARG A 114 -12.04 -18.21 -9.19
C ARG A 114 -11.67 -19.33 -10.15
N SER A 115 -10.77 -19.08 -11.12
CA SER A 115 -10.23 -20.12 -12.02
C SER A 115 -9.03 -20.86 -11.43
N GLY A 116 -8.65 -20.56 -10.19
CA GLY A 116 -7.61 -21.27 -9.44
C GLY A 116 -6.22 -20.60 -9.45
N THR A 117 -6.08 -19.43 -10.07
CA THR A 117 -4.82 -18.67 -10.07
C THR A 117 -4.79 -17.72 -8.86
N PRO A 118 -3.91 -17.90 -7.88
CA PRO A 118 -3.87 -17.03 -6.70
C PRO A 118 -3.52 -15.59 -7.09
N VAL A 119 -4.24 -14.63 -6.51
CA VAL A 119 -3.99 -13.19 -6.66
C VAL A 119 -3.70 -12.56 -5.30
N LEU A 120 -2.59 -11.83 -5.20
CA LEU A 120 -2.11 -11.25 -3.95
C LEU A 120 -2.04 -9.72 -4.06
N ASN A 121 -2.68 -8.97 -3.17
CA ASN A 121 -3.66 -9.41 -2.17
C ASN A 121 -4.98 -9.90 -2.81
N ARG A 122 -5.84 -10.60 -2.04
CA ARG A 122 -7.12 -11.10 -2.56
C ARG A 122 -7.96 -9.95 -3.13
N PRO A 123 -8.44 -10.02 -4.39
CA PRO A 123 -9.09 -8.88 -5.05
C PRO A 123 -10.35 -8.41 -4.34
N GLY A 124 -11.17 -9.34 -3.83
CA GLY A 124 -12.35 -9.01 -3.02
C GLY A 124 -11.99 -8.25 -1.75
N SER A 125 -10.96 -8.71 -1.06
CA SER A 125 -10.49 -8.11 0.19
C SER A 125 -9.88 -6.73 0.00
N ILE A 126 -9.21 -6.47 -1.13
CA ILE A 126 -8.76 -5.12 -1.47
C ILE A 126 -9.95 -4.15 -1.55
N ARG A 127 -11.10 -4.58 -2.09
CA ARG A 127 -12.31 -3.75 -2.13
C ARG A 127 -12.92 -3.53 -0.74
N ASP A 128 -12.87 -4.54 0.11
CA ASP A 128 -13.45 -4.48 1.45
C ASP A 128 -12.56 -3.69 2.44
N ALA A 129 -11.26 -3.63 2.17
CA ALA A 129 -10.26 -3.04 3.06
C ALA A 129 -9.78 -1.65 2.59
N ASN A 130 -10.69 -0.66 2.54
CA ASN A 130 -10.29 0.74 2.34
C ASN A 130 -9.25 1.16 3.39
N GLU A 131 -8.13 1.75 2.95
CA GLU A 131 -6.93 1.91 3.77
C GLU A 131 -7.12 2.71 5.07
N LYS A 132 -8.14 3.60 5.10
CA LYS A 132 -8.49 4.40 6.29
C LYS A 132 -9.63 3.76 7.08
N LEU A 133 -10.70 3.35 6.42
CA LEU A 133 -11.87 2.77 7.11
C LEU A 133 -11.59 1.39 7.70
N PHE A 134 -10.70 0.60 7.08
CA PHE A 134 -10.37 -0.75 7.53
C PHE A 134 -9.65 -0.74 8.88
N ALA A 135 -8.81 0.27 9.15
CA ALA A 135 -8.19 0.46 10.45
C ALA A 135 -9.22 0.56 11.59
N LEU A 136 -10.43 1.06 11.31
CA LEU A 136 -11.50 1.22 12.30
C LEU A 136 -12.12 -0.10 12.77
N ARG A 137 -11.75 -1.24 12.16
CA ARG A 137 -12.01 -2.58 12.72
C ARG A 137 -11.25 -2.82 14.03
N PHE A 138 -10.22 -2.01 14.29
CA PHE A 138 -9.36 -2.08 15.48
C PHE A 138 -9.41 -0.75 16.23
N PRO A 139 -10.59 -0.34 16.76
CA PRO A 139 -10.73 0.96 17.42
C PRO A 139 -9.78 1.13 18.62
N GLN A 140 -9.37 0.03 19.26
CA GLN A 140 -8.37 0.01 20.33
C GLN A 140 -6.94 0.39 19.89
N CYS A 141 -6.66 0.34 18.58
CA CYS A 141 -5.38 0.71 17.99
C CYS A 141 -5.39 2.14 17.45
N CYS A 142 -6.57 2.72 17.16
CA CYS A 142 -6.70 4.00 16.47
C CYS A 142 -6.73 5.20 17.43
N PRO A 143 -6.38 6.41 16.95
CA PRO A 143 -6.64 7.62 17.72
C PRO A 143 -8.16 7.88 17.76
N PRO A 144 -8.65 8.77 18.65
CA PRO A 144 -10.00 9.30 18.55
C PRO A 144 -10.28 9.81 17.14
N HIS A 145 -11.41 9.42 16.57
CA HIS A 145 -11.73 9.66 15.17
C HIS A 145 -13.23 9.79 14.92
N LEU A 146 -13.58 10.39 13.78
CA LEU A 146 -14.93 10.51 13.26
C LEU A 146 -14.89 10.38 11.73
N VAL A 147 -15.80 9.61 11.15
CA VAL A 147 -16.05 9.62 9.70
C VAL A 147 -17.40 10.24 9.44
N SER A 148 -17.43 11.38 8.74
CA SER A 148 -18.68 12.06 8.44
C SER A 148 -18.53 13.05 7.29
N ARG A 149 -19.65 13.31 6.61
CA ARG A 149 -19.85 14.42 5.69
C ARG A 149 -20.66 15.55 6.31
N ASN A 150 -21.16 15.35 7.55
CA ASN A 150 -21.98 16.34 8.23
C ASN A 150 -21.09 17.40 8.91
N PRO A 151 -21.15 18.67 8.48
CA PRO A 151 -20.30 19.72 9.02
C PRO A 151 -20.53 19.99 10.51
N ALA A 152 -21.75 19.79 11.03
CA ALA A 152 -22.03 20.00 12.45
C ALA A 152 -21.29 18.97 13.32
N LEU A 153 -21.30 17.69 12.92
CA LEU A 153 -20.56 16.63 13.62
C LEU A 153 -19.05 16.86 13.53
N LEU A 154 -18.54 17.26 12.36
CA LEU A 154 -17.12 17.54 12.16
C LEU A 154 -16.63 18.73 13.00
N ARG A 155 -17.45 19.78 13.15
CA ARG A 155 -17.15 20.92 14.04
C ARG A 155 -17.24 20.55 15.51
N ALA A 156 -18.22 19.72 15.89
CA ALA A 156 -18.35 19.23 17.25
C ALA A 156 -17.11 18.41 17.66
N PHE A 157 -16.62 17.55 16.75
CA PHE A 157 -15.39 16.79 16.97
C PHE A 157 -14.15 17.69 17.15
N HIS A 158 -14.02 18.77 16.36
CA HIS A 158 -12.98 19.79 16.58
C HIS A 158 -13.14 20.51 17.92
N ALA A 159 -14.36 20.89 18.29
CA ALA A 159 -14.62 21.53 19.57
C ALA A 159 -14.27 20.63 20.77
N GLU A 160 -14.42 19.31 20.63
CA GLU A 160 -14.03 18.35 21.67
C GLU A 160 -12.51 18.16 21.74
N HIS A 161 -11.85 17.95 20.61
CA HIS A 161 -10.43 17.55 20.58
C HIS A 161 -9.43 18.68 20.34
N GLN A 162 -9.91 19.87 19.97
CA GLN A 162 -9.18 21.13 19.72
C GLN A 162 -8.14 21.11 18.59
N ASP A 163 -7.43 20.01 18.38
CA ASP A 163 -6.41 19.84 17.35
C ASP A 163 -6.70 18.57 16.55
N VAL A 164 -7.11 18.75 15.29
CA VAL A 164 -7.71 17.69 14.47
C VAL A 164 -7.10 17.67 13.08
N ILE A 165 -6.83 16.46 12.60
CA ILE A 165 -6.49 16.17 11.21
C ILE A 165 -7.76 15.80 10.46
N TYR A 166 -8.02 16.49 9.35
CA TYR A 166 -9.05 16.16 8.38
C TYR A 166 -8.42 15.64 7.09
N LYS A 167 -8.91 14.50 6.60
CA LYS A 167 -8.38 13.84 5.40
C LYS A 167 -9.48 13.13 4.58
N PRO A 168 -9.33 13.05 3.25
CA PRO A 168 -10.23 12.28 2.40
C PRO A 168 -10.04 10.77 2.63
N LEU A 169 -11.01 9.96 2.19
CA LEU A 169 -10.99 8.49 2.34
C LEU A 169 -10.35 7.76 1.14
N ASP A 170 -10.18 8.44 0.02
CA ASP A 170 -9.70 7.90 -1.27
C ASP A 170 -8.30 8.39 -1.67
N GLY A 171 -7.72 9.31 -0.90
CA GLY A 171 -6.39 9.87 -1.16
C GLY A 171 -5.23 9.02 -0.63
N MET A 172 -4.10 9.06 -1.34
CA MET A 172 -2.82 8.44 -0.96
C MET A 172 -1.74 9.50 -0.72
N GLY A 173 -0.62 9.13 -0.10
CA GLY A 173 0.62 9.93 -0.08
C GLY A 173 0.52 11.30 0.62
N GLY A 174 -0.47 11.50 1.49
CA GLY A 174 -0.64 12.76 2.21
C GLY A 174 -1.36 13.86 1.43
N MET A 175 -2.00 13.52 0.30
CA MET A 175 -2.83 14.48 -0.43
C MET A 175 -4.04 14.93 0.37
N SER A 176 -4.28 16.24 0.41
CA SER A 176 -5.43 16.87 1.07
C SER A 176 -5.59 16.51 2.56
N ILE A 177 -4.47 16.36 3.27
CA ILE A 177 -4.44 16.26 4.74
C ILE A 177 -4.32 17.67 5.32
N PHE A 178 -5.29 18.07 6.14
CA PHE A 178 -5.31 19.39 6.78
C PHE A 178 -5.30 19.23 8.30
N ARG A 179 -4.43 19.98 8.98
CA ARG A 179 -4.49 20.16 10.43
C ARG A 179 -5.29 21.42 10.74
N ALA A 180 -6.32 21.30 11.55
CA ALA A 180 -7.04 22.40 12.14
C ALA A 180 -6.65 22.50 13.62
N ALA A 181 -5.76 23.44 13.92
CA ALA A 181 -5.30 23.70 15.28
C ALA A 181 -6.41 24.32 16.16
N PRO A 182 -6.18 24.51 17.47
CA PRO A 182 -7.16 25.19 18.32
C PRO A 182 -7.49 26.59 17.77
N ARG A 183 -8.78 26.89 17.60
CA ARG A 183 -9.30 28.16 17.07
C ARG A 183 -8.84 28.49 15.63
N ASP A 184 -8.58 27.47 14.80
CA ASP A 184 -8.21 27.66 13.40
C ASP A 184 -9.31 28.41 12.61
N SER A 185 -8.95 29.54 11.99
CA SER A 185 -9.88 30.36 11.20
C SER A 185 -10.37 29.66 9.93
N ASN A 186 -9.66 28.64 9.47
CA ASN A 186 -9.94 27.91 8.23
C ASN A 186 -10.76 26.64 8.44
N LEU A 187 -11.16 26.30 9.67
CA LEU A 187 -11.95 25.08 9.96
C LEU A 187 -13.16 24.92 9.03
N SER A 188 -13.90 26.01 8.80
CA SER A 188 -15.07 26.00 7.92
C SER A 188 -14.73 25.62 6.49
N VAL A 189 -13.71 26.25 5.90
CA VAL A 189 -13.35 26.04 4.49
C VAL A 189 -12.67 24.68 4.29
N ILE A 190 -11.91 24.18 5.29
CA ILE A 190 -11.35 22.82 5.27
C ILE A 190 -12.49 21.81 5.18
N ILE A 191 -13.48 21.90 6.06
CA ILE A 191 -14.63 20.99 6.08
C ILE A 191 -15.42 21.09 4.77
N GLU A 192 -15.74 22.30 4.31
CA GLU A 192 -16.51 22.52 3.08
C GLU A 192 -15.79 21.96 1.84
N THR A 193 -14.47 22.20 1.75
CA THR A 193 -13.64 21.74 0.63
C THR A 193 -13.55 20.23 0.61
N LEU A 194 -13.18 19.60 1.73
CA LEU A 194 -12.98 18.14 1.79
C LEU A 194 -14.28 17.37 1.64
N THR A 195 -15.38 17.88 2.20
CA THR A 195 -16.69 17.25 2.05
C THR A 195 -17.37 17.56 0.72
N ASP A 196 -16.77 18.40 -0.13
CA ASP A 196 -17.40 18.90 -1.36
C ASP A 196 -18.81 19.43 -1.08
N GLY A 197 -18.92 20.36 -0.13
CA GLY A 197 -20.19 20.91 0.33
C GLY A 197 -21.14 19.87 0.94
N GLY A 198 -20.61 18.89 1.69
CA GLY A 198 -21.39 17.84 2.35
C GLY A 198 -21.76 16.64 1.47
N ARG A 199 -21.21 16.52 0.26
CA ARG A 199 -21.45 15.40 -0.67
C ARG A 199 -20.52 14.21 -0.44
N ARG A 200 -19.35 14.40 0.16
CA ARG A 200 -18.29 13.39 0.33
C ARG A 200 -18.00 13.11 1.80
N GLN A 201 -17.81 11.83 2.12
CA GLN A 201 -17.35 11.39 3.44
C GLN A 201 -15.86 11.74 3.61
N ILE A 202 -15.52 12.24 4.79
CA ILE A 202 -14.13 12.50 5.18
C ILE A 202 -13.87 11.88 6.55
N MET A 203 -12.59 11.76 6.89
CA MET A 203 -12.15 11.33 8.21
C MET A 203 -11.58 12.53 8.98
N ALA A 204 -12.03 12.69 10.21
CA ALA A 204 -11.43 13.54 11.23
C ALA A 204 -10.72 12.64 12.27
N GLN A 205 -9.50 12.97 12.65
CA GLN A 205 -8.72 12.26 13.67
C GLN A 205 -8.07 13.27 14.60
N ARG A 206 -8.01 12.98 15.91
CA ARG A 206 -7.22 13.80 16.83
C ARG A 206 -5.78 13.87 16.33
N TYR A 207 -5.19 15.07 16.33
CA TYR A 207 -3.78 15.25 16.02
C TYR A 207 -2.89 14.48 17.01
N ILE A 208 -1.85 13.82 16.49
CA ILE A 208 -0.90 13.02 17.26
C ILE A 208 0.45 13.77 17.23
N PRO A 209 0.85 14.46 18.32
CA PRO A 209 2.08 15.25 18.37
C PRO A 209 3.35 14.47 18.01
N GLU A 210 3.36 13.16 18.29
CA GLU A 210 4.44 12.21 18.03
C GLU A 210 4.77 12.05 16.53
N ILE A 211 3.99 12.66 15.62
CA ILE A 211 4.34 12.76 14.19
C ILE A 211 5.70 13.45 13.95
N VAL A 212 6.19 14.24 14.92
CA VAL A 212 7.54 14.81 14.87
C VAL A 212 8.63 13.74 14.88
N ASP A 213 8.36 12.57 15.48
CA ASP A 213 9.25 11.41 15.49
C ASP A 213 9.08 10.53 14.24
N GLY A 214 8.09 10.86 13.41
CA GLY A 214 7.84 10.27 12.11
C GLY A 214 6.62 9.36 12.07
N ASP A 215 6.06 9.25 10.88
CA ASP A 215 5.01 8.28 10.53
C ASP A 215 5.69 6.97 10.13
N THR A 216 5.64 5.98 11.01
CA THR A 216 6.34 4.70 10.84
C THR A 216 5.56 3.76 9.94
N ARG A 217 6.13 3.45 8.77
CA ARG A 217 5.69 2.36 7.90
C ARG A 217 6.19 1.02 8.44
N ILE A 218 5.28 0.12 8.79
CA ILE A 218 5.60 -1.26 9.18
C ILE A 218 5.03 -2.20 8.12
N LEU A 219 5.88 -3.07 7.57
CA LEU A 219 5.47 -4.07 6.58
C LEU A 219 5.11 -5.37 7.28
N LEU A 220 4.04 -6.03 6.82
CA LEU A 220 3.62 -7.35 7.27
C LEU A 220 3.52 -8.30 6.07
N ILE A 221 4.08 -9.49 6.24
CA ILE A 221 3.96 -10.61 5.31
C ILE A 221 3.08 -11.67 5.96
N ASN A 222 1.93 -11.94 5.37
CA ASN A 222 0.93 -12.87 5.89
C ASN A 222 0.63 -12.64 7.39
N GLY A 223 0.44 -11.37 7.78
CA GLY A 223 0.20 -10.97 9.17
C GLY A 223 1.43 -10.98 10.09
N GLU A 224 2.61 -11.39 9.62
CA GLU A 224 3.84 -11.34 10.40
C GLU A 224 4.63 -10.06 10.11
N PRO A 225 4.94 -9.23 11.12
CA PRO A 225 5.65 -7.99 10.88
C PRO A 225 7.13 -8.21 10.55
N ILE A 226 7.66 -7.36 9.67
CA ILE A 226 9.11 -7.17 9.54
C ILE A 226 9.62 -6.54 10.85
N PRO A 227 10.75 -7.02 11.45
CA PRO A 227 11.24 -6.54 12.75
C PRO A 227 11.62 -5.05 12.84
N PHE A 228 11.60 -4.36 11.70
CA PHE A 228 11.92 -2.94 11.57
C PHE A 228 10.82 -2.22 10.80
N GLY A 229 10.50 -1.00 11.25
CA GLY A 229 9.69 -0.04 10.52
C GLY A 229 10.56 1.07 9.95
N LEU A 230 10.03 1.79 8.95
CA LEU A 230 10.65 2.99 8.40
C LEU A 230 9.90 4.21 8.94
N ALA A 231 10.49 4.92 9.90
CA ALA A 231 9.97 6.20 10.40
C ALA A 231 10.17 7.28 9.33
N ARG A 232 9.08 7.84 8.82
CA ARG A 232 9.11 8.86 7.78
C ARG A 232 8.91 10.22 8.45
N ILE A 233 10.02 10.91 8.67
CA ILE A 233 10.07 12.15 9.46
C ILE A 233 9.72 13.34 8.56
N PRO A 234 8.73 14.18 8.94
CA PRO A 234 8.39 15.39 8.18
C PRO A 234 9.57 16.35 8.03
N LEU A 235 9.59 17.11 6.93
CA LEU A 235 10.51 18.26 6.80
C LEU A 235 10.12 19.35 7.81
N ALA A 236 11.09 20.14 8.26
CA ALA A 236 10.83 21.27 9.16
C ALA A 236 9.81 22.25 8.54
N GLY A 237 8.67 22.43 9.21
CA GLY A 237 7.56 23.27 8.74
C GLY A 237 6.47 22.54 7.95
N GLU A 238 6.63 21.26 7.64
CA GLU A 238 5.60 20.40 7.02
C GLU A 238 4.93 19.51 8.07
N SER A 239 3.62 19.29 7.91
CA SER A 239 2.84 18.42 8.80
C SER A 239 2.82 16.95 8.35
N ARG A 240 3.40 16.65 7.19
CA ARG A 240 3.32 15.34 6.51
C ARG A 240 4.65 14.59 6.58
N GLY A 241 4.60 13.34 7.03
CA GLY A 241 5.79 12.47 7.13
C GLY A 241 6.14 11.71 5.86
N ASN A 242 5.20 11.54 4.91
CA ASN A 242 5.37 10.61 3.79
C ASN A 242 6.62 10.93 2.92
N LEU A 243 7.34 9.87 2.48
CA LEU A 243 8.50 10.01 1.58
C LEU A 243 8.16 10.74 0.27
N ALA A 244 6.93 10.57 -0.23
CA ALA A 244 6.44 11.27 -1.41
C ALA A 244 6.36 12.80 -1.22
N ALA A 245 6.27 13.27 0.03
CA ALA A 245 6.26 14.69 0.40
C ALA A 245 7.65 15.21 0.82
N GLY A 246 8.72 14.43 0.60
CA GLY A 246 10.11 14.84 0.91
C GLY A 246 10.61 14.49 2.30
N GLY A 247 9.86 13.69 3.08
CA GLY A 247 10.30 13.21 4.40
C GLY A 247 11.57 12.34 4.32
N THR A 248 12.34 12.32 5.42
CA THR A 248 13.50 11.43 5.55
C THR A 248 13.08 10.10 6.17
N GLY A 249 13.41 8.99 5.52
CA GLY A 249 13.11 7.64 6.03
C GLY A 249 14.24 7.10 6.89
N VAL A 250 13.99 6.91 8.18
CA VAL A 250 14.95 6.33 9.14
C VAL A 250 14.40 5.00 9.64
N SER A 251 15.15 3.92 9.44
CA SER A 251 14.74 2.62 9.95
C SER A 251 14.88 2.56 11.47
N ARG A 252 13.87 1.99 12.15
CA ARG A 252 13.89 1.73 13.60
C ARG A 252 13.34 0.33 13.90
N ALA A 253 13.79 -0.26 14.99
CA ALA A 253 13.21 -1.51 15.48
C ALA A 253 11.75 -1.27 15.91
N LEU A 254 10.91 -2.31 15.80
CA LEU A 254 9.55 -2.27 16.33
C LEU A 254 9.58 -2.28 17.86
N ASN A 255 8.87 -1.35 18.48
CA ASN A 255 8.68 -1.31 19.92
C ASN A 255 7.51 -2.24 20.34
N ASP A 256 7.30 -2.38 21.65
CA ASP A 256 6.24 -3.24 22.19
C ASP A 256 4.84 -2.85 21.70
N ARG A 257 4.61 -1.55 21.47
CA ARG A 257 3.32 -1.04 20.99
C ARG A 257 3.10 -1.36 19.51
N ASP A 258 4.13 -1.23 18.68
CA ASP A 258 4.11 -1.62 17.27
C ASP A 258 3.81 -3.12 17.14
N GLN A 259 4.50 -3.96 17.92
CA GLN A 259 4.30 -5.41 17.95
C GLN A 259 2.88 -5.75 18.38
N TRP A 260 2.40 -5.13 19.46
CA TRP A 260 1.03 -5.32 19.92
C TRP A 260 -0.01 -4.92 18.85
N ILE A 261 0.18 -3.81 18.14
CA ILE A 261 -0.72 -3.41 17.02
C ILE A 261 -0.71 -4.50 15.95
N CYS A 262 0.47 -4.99 15.56
CA CYS A 262 0.61 -6.05 14.56
C CYS A 262 -0.11 -7.33 15.00
N GLU A 263 0.01 -7.73 16.27
CA GLU A 263 -0.71 -8.88 16.85
C GLU A 263 -2.24 -8.70 16.79
N GLN A 264 -2.75 -7.50 17.05
CA GLN A 264 -4.19 -7.23 16.99
C GLN A 264 -4.76 -7.38 15.56
N ILE A 265 -4.03 -6.93 14.55
CA ILE A 265 -4.52 -6.91 13.16
C ILE A 265 -4.25 -8.23 12.42
N ALA A 266 -3.19 -8.96 12.78
CA ALA A 266 -2.71 -10.12 12.04
C ALA A 266 -3.78 -11.20 11.76
N PRO A 267 -4.64 -11.59 12.72
CA PRO A 267 -5.68 -12.59 12.46
C PRO A 267 -6.65 -12.17 11.35
N THR A 268 -7.08 -10.91 11.36
CA THR A 268 -7.97 -10.37 10.33
C THR A 268 -7.27 -10.21 8.99
N LEU A 269 -6.00 -9.78 8.96
CA LEU A 269 -5.25 -9.72 7.69
C LEU A 269 -5.16 -11.11 7.04
N LYS A 270 -4.88 -12.15 7.83
CA LYS A 270 -4.86 -13.55 7.37
C LYS A 270 -6.22 -14.02 6.87
N GLU A 271 -7.29 -13.76 7.64
CA GLU A 271 -8.67 -14.11 7.26
C GLU A 271 -9.07 -13.49 5.92
N TYR A 272 -8.71 -12.22 5.71
CA TYR A 272 -8.98 -11.51 4.47
C TYR A 272 -7.99 -11.86 3.34
N GLY A 273 -6.95 -12.66 3.56
CA GLY A 273 -5.92 -12.92 2.53
C GLY A 273 -5.23 -11.63 2.07
N LEU A 274 -4.94 -10.75 3.03
CA LEU A 274 -4.11 -9.56 2.86
C LEU A 274 -2.67 -9.95 3.23
N TYR A 275 -1.97 -10.52 2.25
CA TYR A 275 -0.66 -11.15 2.39
C TYR A 275 0.51 -10.18 2.43
N PHE A 276 0.45 -9.05 1.73
CA PHE A 276 1.49 -8.02 1.80
C PHE A 276 0.84 -6.68 2.13
N VAL A 277 1.07 -6.21 3.36
CA VAL A 277 0.38 -5.05 3.94
C VAL A 277 1.42 -4.10 4.52
N GLY A 278 1.19 -2.80 4.35
CA GLY A 278 1.95 -1.76 5.04
C GLY A 278 1.05 -0.97 5.97
N ILE A 279 1.29 -1.02 7.27
CA ILE A 279 0.56 -0.18 8.22
C ILE A 279 1.35 1.09 8.52
N ASP A 280 0.62 2.15 8.85
CA ASP A 280 1.15 3.44 9.26
C ASP A 280 0.85 3.66 10.75
N VAL A 281 1.91 3.89 11.54
CA VAL A 281 1.84 4.07 12.99
C VAL A 281 2.50 5.39 13.39
N ILE A 282 1.76 6.22 14.13
CA ILE A 282 2.26 7.47 14.71
C ILE A 282 2.09 7.39 16.22
N GLY A 283 3.20 7.54 16.96
CA GLY A 283 3.21 7.29 18.40
C GLY A 283 2.68 5.89 18.70
N ASP A 284 1.61 5.82 19.52
CA ASP A 284 0.99 4.57 19.93
C ASP A 284 -0.21 4.14 19.07
N TYR A 285 -0.44 4.80 17.94
CA TYR A 285 -1.68 4.69 17.18
C TYR A 285 -1.49 4.23 15.73
N LEU A 286 -2.31 3.26 15.35
CA LEU A 286 -2.54 2.85 13.97
C LEU A 286 -3.40 3.91 13.26
N THR A 287 -2.87 4.48 12.18
CA THR A 287 -3.56 5.53 11.42
C THR A 287 -4.15 5.04 10.10
N GLU A 288 -3.47 4.11 9.41
CA GLU A 288 -3.88 3.54 8.11
C GLU A 288 -3.35 2.09 7.95
N ILE A 289 -4.08 1.27 7.18
CA ILE A 289 -3.66 -0.09 6.74
C ILE A 289 -3.62 -0.10 5.21
N ASN A 290 -2.44 0.00 4.61
CA ASN A 290 -2.26 0.04 3.16
C ASN A 290 -2.24 -1.39 2.59
N VAL A 291 -3.24 -1.73 1.79
CA VAL A 291 -3.46 -3.08 1.23
C VAL A 291 -3.25 -3.16 -0.29
N THR A 292 -3.03 -2.01 -0.94
CA THR A 292 -2.93 -1.89 -2.40
C THR A 292 -1.49 -2.11 -2.86
N CYS A 293 -0.66 -1.08 -2.79
CA CYS A 293 0.74 -1.09 -3.21
C CYS A 293 1.66 -0.54 -2.10
N PRO A 294 1.70 -1.14 -0.89
CA PRO A 294 2.63 -0.67 0.14
C PRO A 294 4.08 -0.75 -0.35
N THR A 295 4.86 0.28 -0.02
CA THR A 295 6.28 0.43 -0.38
C THR A 295 7.18 0.46 0.86
N CYS A 296 8.45 0.85 0.71
CA CYS A 296 9.53 0.92 1.72
C CYS A 296 10.38 -0.34 1.87
N ILE A 297 10.29 -1.32 0.95
CA ILE A 297 11.19 -2.49 0.95
C ILE A 297 12.66 -2.03 0.80
N ARG A 298 12.95 -1.28 -0.27
CA ARG A 298 14.32 -0.89 -0.63
C ARG A 298 15.02 -0.09 0.46
N GLU A 299 14.31 0.87 1.06
CA GLU A 299 14.86 1.70 2.13
C GLU A 299 15.14 0.90 3.41
N LEU A 300 14.28 -0.07 3.75
CA LEU A 300 14.49 -0.94 4.90
C LEU A 300 15.65 -1.91 4.66
N ASP A 301 15.66 -2.60 3.52
CA ASP A 301 16.72 -3.51 3.12
C ASP A 301 18.09 -2.82 3.15
N ALA A 302 18.20 -1.61 2.58
CA ALA A 302 19.45 -0.85 2.54
C ALA A 302 19.96 -0.40 3.92
N GLN A 303 19.08 -0.18 4.90
CA GLN A 303 19.46 0.30 6.24
C GLN A 303 19.67 -0.82 7.25
N ARG A 304 19.09 -2.00 7.00
CA ARG A 304 19.02 -3.10 7.98
C ARG A 304 19.52 -4.44 7.46
N ASP A 305 20.01 -4.50 6.23
CA ASP A 305 20.49 -5.73 5.58
C ASP A 305 19.42 -6.83 5.65
N LEU A 306 18.23 -6.47 5.15
CA LEU A 306 17.07 -7.36 5.08
C LEU A 306 16.83 -7.79 3.64
N ASP A 307 16.15 -8.92 3.48
CA ASP A 307 15.67 -9.41 2.19
C ASP A 307 14.13 -9.54 2.22
N ILE A 308 13.41 -8.41 2.38
CA ILE A 308 11.95 -8.43 2.58
C ILE A 308 11.22 -9.03 1.38
N ALA A 309 11.67 -8.70 0.16
CA ALA A 309 11.09 -9.25 -1.07
C ALA A 309 11.29 -10.78 -1.15
N ASP A 310 12.49 -11.27 -0.82
CA ASP A 310 12.77 -12.69 -0.77
C ASP A 310 11.88 -13.43 0.23
N ARG A 311 11.75 -12.90 1.45
CA ARG A 311 10.83 -13.46 2.47
C ARG A 311 9.38 -13.53 1.98
N TYR A 312 8.94 -12.54 1.19
CA TYR A 312 7.59 -12.55 0.64
C TYR A 312 7.41 -13.65 -0.42
N LEU A 313 8.42 -13.86 -1.26
CA LEU A 313 8.41 -14.93 -2.27
C LEU A 313 8.54 -16.33 -1.65
N ASP A 314 9.29 -16.46 -0.56
CA ASP A 314 9.37 -17.70 0.20
C ASP A 314 7.99 -18.06 0.77
N PHE A 315 7.28 -17.09 1.36
CA PHE A 315 5.88 -17.26 1.79
C PHE A 315 4.97 -17.74 0.64
N ILE A 316 5.07 -17.11 -0.54
CA ILE A 316 4.27 -17.51 -1.72
C ILE A 316 4.57 -18.97 -2.08
N THR A 317 5.85 -19.35 -2.12
CA THR A 317 6.29 -20.70 -2.49
C THR A 317 5.84 -21.74 -1.50
N GLU A 318 5.91 -21.45 -0.20
CA GLU A 318 5.62 -22.42 0.86
C GLU A 318 4.13 -22.60 1.12
N THR A 319 3.32 -21.59 0.80
CA THR A 319 1.90 -21.54 1.21
C THR A 319 0.92 -21.59 0.05
N LEU A 320 1.29 -21.08 -1.13
CA LEU A 320 0.34 -20.85 -2.23
C LEU A 320 0.66 -21.64 -3.50
N LEU A 321 1.86 -22.18 -3.64
CA LEU A 321 2.33 -22.96 -4.80
C LEU A 321 2.61 -24.42 -4.42
#